data_AF-A0A9X1VIY3-F1
#
_entry.id   AF-A0A9X1VIY3-F1
#
_cell.length_a   1.000
_cell.length_b   1.000
_cell.length_c   1.000
_cell.angle_alpha   90.00
_cell.angle_beta   90.00
_cell.angle_gamma   90.00
#
_symmetry.space_group_name_H-M   'P 1'
#
loop_
_entity.id
_entity.type
_entity.pdbx_description
1 polymer ?
#
loop_
_entity_poly.entity_id
_entity_poly.type
_entity_poly.pdbx_seq_one_letter_code
_entity_poly.pdbx_strand_id
1 'polypeptide(L)'
;MKTSRSVFLTALALAGCETATNLPEPPHTPRVSLFYVLTPAPLDSSFVELFRQRQLYVSNSQRVFSTDQLNGRPDAAVELRDASGRVVERYRPIADNYASGYGGTPGYYRPVLGFRPQPGQPYTLRATLPGLETAESSLTLPAAPTIESAAYQARTTSAGGGYYATGRLTVTVRDDPNATNYYVAFARMLDAQGQPYSYGTVEADRDSQANAASIDQFQLSSAQQQYSLGAYGIQPFADTNHNGERLTLATDVRYSTGCYSQGPCPQPAFIEVTVSSLTADTYNFYLSNRRYYDSDGNPFAEPAPLAGNVRQGYGLLGGATDATYRIRL
;
A
#
# COMPACT_ATOMS: atom_id res chain seq x y z
N MET A 1 -17.93 38.07 -68.40
CA MET A 1 -19.29 38.16 -67.82
C MET A 1 -19.57 36.87 -67.04
N LYS A 2 -20.24 37.00 -65.89
CA LYS A 2 -20.73 35.98 -64.94
C LYS A 2 -19.71 35.54 -63.87
N THR A 3 -19.49 36.38 -62.85
CA THR A 3 -20.17 36.38 -61.53
C THR A 3 -19.86 35.14 -60.68
N SER A 4 -18.71 35.18 -60.00
CA SER A 4 -18.43 34.34 -58.84
C SER A 4 -19.11 34.97 -57.61
N ARG A 5 -20.02 34.22 -56.98
CA ARG A 5 -20.70 34.63 -55.74
C ARG A 5 -19.79 34.34 -54.56
N SER A 6 -19.29 35.40 -53.92
CA SER A 6 -18.68 35.35 -52.59
C SER A 6 -19.73 34.91 -51.57
N VAL A 7 -19.54 33.72 -50.99
CA VAL A 7 -20.22 33.31 -49.76
C VAL A 7 -19.35 33.81 -48.60
N PHE A 8 -19.75 34.93 -48.01
CA PHE A 8 -19.21 35.38 -46.72
C PHE A 8 -19.76 34.43 -45.63
N LEU A 9 -18.93 33.50 -45.17
CA LEU A 9 -19.19 32.74 -43.95
C LEU A 9 -18.98 33.68 -42.76
N THR A 10 -20.07 34.07 -42.10
CA THR A 10 -20.05 34.78 -40.83
C THR A 10 -19.63 33.79 -39.74
N ALA A 11 -18.32 33.62 -39.53
CA ALA A 11 -17.77 32.96 -38.35
C ALA A 11 -17.91 33.94 -37.16
N LEU A 12 -19.12 33.97 -36.58
CA LEU A 12 -19.40 34.68 -35.34
C LEU A 12 -18.53 34.05 -34.23
N ALA A 13 -17.55 34.82 -33.82
CA ALA A 13 -16.66 34.56 -32.70
C ALA A 13 -17.49 34.28 -31.43
N LEU A 14 -17.69 33.01 -31.13
CA LEU A 14 -17.88 32.55 -29.76
C LEU A 14 -16.51 32.64 -29.07
N ALA A 15 -16.01 33.86 -28.91
CA ALA A 15 -14.95 34.16 -27.96
C ALA A 15 -15.63 34.09 -26.57
N GLY A 16 -15.86 32.88 -26.10
CA GLY A 16 -16.23 32.65 -24.72
C GLY A 16 -15.13 33.26 -23.86
N CYS A 17 -15.44 34.35 -23.15
CA CYS A 17 -14.55 34.90 -22.16
C CYS A 17 -14.40 33.85 -21.06
N GLU A 18 -13.35 33.05 -21.14
CA GLU A 18 -12.90 32.24 -20.01
C GLU A 18 -12.66 33.21 -18.85
N THR A 19 -13.54 33.15 -17.86
CA THR A 19 -13.45 34.02 -16.69
C THR A 19 -12.38 33.41 -15.79
N ALA A 20 -11.12 33.78 -16.05
CA ALA A 20 -9.99 33.37 -15.22
C ALA A 20 -10.18 33.94 -13.81
N THR A 21 -10.55 33.09 -12.87
CA THR A 21 -10.69 33.47 -11.46
C THR A 21 -9.36 33.17 -10.78
N ASN A 22 -8.62 34.21 -10.41
CA ASN A 22 -7.38 34.05 -9.64
C ASN A 22 -7.73 33.71 -8.19
N LEU A 23 -7.55 32.43 -7.82
CA LEU A 23 -7.66 31.97 -6.44
C LEU A 23 -6.30 32.16 -5.75
N PRO A 24 -6.18 33.01 -4.70
CA PRO A 24 -4.92 33.18 -4.00
C PRO A 24 -4.53 31.89 -3.27
N GLU A 25 -3.26 31.49 -3.40
CA GLU A 25 -2.72 30.33 -2.68
C GLU A 25 -2.67 30.61 -1.17
N PRO A 26 -3.22 29.72 -0.32
CA PRO A 26 -3.09 29.84 1.13
C PRO A 26 -1.61 29.83 1.57
N PRO A 27 -1.23 30.59 2.62
CA PRO A 27 0.12 30.53 3.16
C PRO A 27 0.47 29.10 3.63
N HIS A 28 1.73 28.70 3.43
CA HIS A 28 2.21 27.36 3.77
C HIS A 28 3.43 27.45 4.67
N THR A 29 3.37 26.74 5.80
CA THR A 29 4.51 26.50 6.69
C THR A 29 4.90 25.03 6.57
N PRO A 30 6.11 24.70 6.06
CA PRO A 30 6.54 23.32 5.94
C PRO A 30 6.52 22.58 7.28
N ARG A 31 6.05 21.34 7.27
CA ARG A 31 6.09 20.41 8.41
C ARG A 31 6.69 19.09 7.99
N VAL A 32 7.12 18.27 8.94
CA VAL A 32 7.56 16.90 8.66
C VAL A 32 6.38 16.11 8.08
N SER A 33 6.62 15.35 7.03
CA SER A 33 5.70 14.33 6.53
C SER A 33 6.38 12.97 6.69
N LEU A 34 5.69 12.01 7.27
CA LEU A 34 6.25 10.67 7.48
C LEU A 34 5.23 9.58 7.19
N PHE A 35 5.72 8.48 6.66
CA PHE A 35 4.94 7.26 6.48
C PHE A 35 5.75 6.09 7.03
N TYR A 36 5.15 5.29 7.89
CA TYR A 36 5.75 4.07 8.39
C TYR A 36 4.69 3.11 8.90
N VAL A 37 4.84 1.83 8.61
CA VAL A 37 4.03 0.77 9.23
C VAL A 37 4.96 -0.16 9.98
N LEU A 38 4.95 -0.03 11.31
CA LEU A 38 5.74 -0.86 12.22
C LEU A 38 5.25 -2.31 12.17
N THR A 39 6.18 -3.24 12.01
CA THR A 39 5.88 -4.69 11.97
C THR A 39 7.00 -5.50 12.62
N PRO A 40 6.69 -6.65 13.28
CA PRO A 40 7.71 -7.58 13.76
C PRO A 40 8.44 -8.32 12.64
N ALA A 41 7.83 -8.41 11.46
CA ALA A 41 8.39 -9.12 10.32
C ALA A 41 9.64 -8.38 9.81
N PRO A 42 10.68 -9.12 9.34
CA PRO A 42 11.80 -8.51 8.67
C PRO A 42 11.31 -7.67 7.47
N LEU A 43 11.69 -6.40 7.43
CA LEU A 43 11.50 -5.55 6.26
C LEU A 43 12.66 -5.83 5.31
N ASP A 44 12.54 -6.91 4.52
CA ASP A 44 13.46 -7.22 3.44
C ASP A 44 12.76 -7.18 2.08
N SER A 45 13.54 -7.01 1.02
CA SER A 45 13.03 -6.86 -0.35
C SER A 45 12.50 -8.17 -0.95
N SER A 46 12.54 -9.29 -0.22
CA SER A 46 12.07 -10.59 -0.70
C SER A 46 10.55 -10.61 -0.89
N PHE A 47 9.82 -9.76 -0.14
CA PHE A 47 8.40 -9.53 -0.35
C PHE A 47 8.16 -8.06 -0.67
N VAL A 48 8.37 -7.69 -1.93
CA VAL A 48 8.39 -6.29 -2.37
C VAL A 48 7.07 -5.56 -2.08
N GLU A 49 5.94 -6.28 -2.16
CA GLU A 49 4.60 -5.78 -1.88
C GLU A 49 4.50 -5.23 -0.45
N LEU A 50 4.82 -6.06 0.55
CA LEU A 50 4.77 -5.66 1.95
C LEU A 50 5.91 -4.71 2.31
N PHE A 51 7.10 -4.93 1.75
CA PHE A 51 8.27 -4.12 2.05
C PHE A 51 8.03 -2.65 1.70
N ARG A 52 7.65 -2.36 0.45
CA ARG A 52 7.45 -0.97 -0.01
C ARG A 52 6.34 -0.26 0.74
N GLN A 53 5.25 -0.97 1.03
CA GLN A 53 4.07 -0.42 1.71
C GLN A 53 4.27 -0.22 3.22
N ARG A 54 5.39 -0.67 3.79
CA ARG A 54 5.67 -0.54 5.23
C ARG A 54 6.97 0.18 5.54
N GLN A 55 7.76 0.47 4.51
CA GLN A 55 9.06 1.10 4.68
C GLN A 55 8.92 2.52 5.21
N LEU A 56 9.78 2.90 6.17
CA LEU A 56 9.84 4.26 6.69
C LEU A 56 10.28 5.21 5.58
N TYR A 57 9.45 6.20 5.31
CA TYR A 57 9.72 7.32 4.41
C TYR A 57 9.50 8.64 5.16
N VAL A 58 10.42 9.59 4.98
CA VAL A 58 10.35 10.93 5.57
C VAL A 58 10.56 11.98 4.49
N SER A 59 9.70 12.99 4.48
CA SER A 59 9.81 14.18 3.64
C SER A 59 9.35 15.43 4.41
N ASN A 60 9.12 16.54 3.70
CA ASN A 60 8.39 17.68 4.21
C ASN A 60 7.11 17.92 3.38
N SER A 61 6.08 18.47 4.03
CA SER A 61 4.83 18.85 3.37
C SER A 61 5.10 19.85 2.24
N GLN A 62 4.28 19.75 1.19
CA GLN A 62 4.24 20.71 0.07
C GLN A 62 3.04 21.65 0.20
N ARG A 63 2.99 22.67 -0.66
CA ARG A 63 1.84 23.58 -0.76
C ARG A 63 0.67 22.89 -1.45
N VAL A 64 -0.55 23.39 -1.24
CA VAL A 64 -1.79 22.76 -1.71
C VAL A 64 -1.88 22.62 -3.24
N PHE A 65 -1.25 23.54 -3.99
CA PHE A 65 -1.25 23.49 -5.46
C PHE A 65 0.08 23.01 -6.06
N SER A 66 1.01 22.54 -5.22
CA SER A 66 2.27 21.99 -5.73
C SER A 66 2.01 20.66 -6.41
N THR A 67 2.51 20.52 -7.63
CA THR A 67 2.54 19.28 -8.40
C THR A 67 3.94 18.65 -8.41
N ASP A 68 4.85 19.17 -7.58
CA ASP A 68 6.22 18.70 -7.51
C ASP A 68 6.25 17.30 -6.91
N GLN A 69 7.19 16.47 -7.36
CA GLN A 69 7.42 15.19 -6.69
C GLN A 69 7.84 15.43 -5.23
N LEU A 70 7.36 14.57 -4.33
CA LEU A 70 7.77 14.61 -2.93
C LEU A 70 9.30 14.48 -2.85
N ASN A 71 9.93 15.52 -2.28
CA ASN A 71 11.36 15.51 -2.03
C ASN A 71 11.61 14.89 -0.66
N GLY A 72 12.01 13.61 -0.64
CA GLY A 72 12.29 12.95 0.62
C GLY A 72 13.59 13.45 1.25
N ARG A 73 13.64 13.35 2.57
CA ARG A 73 14.62 14.04 3.40
C ARG A 73 15.52 13.03 4.10
N PRO A 74 16.76 12.81 3.62
CA PRO A 74 17.67 11.82 4.19
C PRO A 74 18.39 12.35 5.46
N ASP A 75 18.20 13.63 5.79
CA ASP A 75 18.77 14.32 6.94
C ASP A 75 17.88 14.28 8.20
N ALA A 76 16.78 13.54 8.17
CA ALA A 76 15.95 13.32 9.36
C ALA A 76 16.66 12.41 10.38
N ALA A 77 16.57 12.78 11.65
CA ALA A 77 16.85 11.89 12.77
C ALA A 77 15.55 11.21 13.20
N VAL A 78 15.49 9.88 13.10
CA VAL A 78 14.28 9.11 13.43
C VAL A 78 14.59 8.03 14.47
N GLU A 79 13.75 7.98 15.52
CA GLU A 79 13.87 7.04 16.63
C GLU A 79 12.51 6.37 16.93
N LEU A 80 12.54 5.07 17.27
CA LEU A 80 11.42 4.36 17.87
C LEU A 80 11.63 4.23 19.37
N ARG A 81 10.60 4.50 20.15
CA ARG A 81 10.62 4.43 21.61
C ARG A 81 9.60 3.43 22.13
N ASP A 82 9.95 2.71 23.18
CA ASP A 82 9.02 1.82 23.90
C ASP A 82 8.10 2.59 24.86
N ALA A 83 7.23 1.86 25.57
CA ALA A 83 6.30 2.39 26.56
C ALA A 83 6.95 3.28 27.64
N SER A 84 8.23 3.03 27.96
CA SER A 84 8.98 3.79 28.97
C SER A 84 9.63 5.06 28.41
N GLY A 85 9.50 5.31 27.10
CA GLY A 85 10.15 6.42 26.40
C GLY A 85 11.60 6.14 26.01
N ARG A 86 12.11 4.94 26.29
CA ARG A 86 13.47 4.52 25.93
C ARG A 86 13.56 4.23 24.44
N VAL A 87 14.64 4.70 23.81
CA VAL A 87 14.92 4.42 22.39
C VAL A 87 15.26 2.94 22.22
N VAL A 88 14.46 2.24 21.42
CA VAL A 88 14.63 0.82 21.10
C VAL A 88 15.08 0.59 19.66
N GLU A 89 14.83 1.53 18.74
CA GLU A 89 15.32 1.49 17.37
C GLU A 89 15.75 2.89 16.90
N ARG A 90 16.73 2.92 16.01
CA ARG A 90 17.16 4.11 15.27
C ARG A 90 17.17 3.80 13.79
N TYR A 91 16.83 4.79 12.99
CA TYR A 91 16.81 4.61 11.55
C TYR A 91 17.89 5.45 10.89
N ARG A 92 18.49 4.89 9.83
CA ARG A 92 19.44 5.59 8.97
C ARG A 92 18.90 5.69 7.55
N PRO A 93 19.20 6.77 6.82
CA PRO A 93 18.81 6.89 5.43
C PRO A 93 19.47 5.77 4.60
N ILE A 94 18.76 5.32 3.58
CA ILE A 94 19.29 4.43 2.56
C ILE A 94 19.92 5.32 1.48
N ALA A 95 21.25 5.34 1.41
CA ALA A 95 21.95 6.06 0.35
C ALA A 95 21.61 5.45 -1.03
N ASP A 96 21.41 6.32 -2.02
CA ASP A 96 20.70 6.15 -3.32
C ASP A 96 21.04 4.99 -4.27
N ASN A 97 21.66 3.89 -3.82
CA ASN A 97 22.10 2.82 -4.72
C ASN A 97 21.21 1.57 -4.74
N TYR A 98 20.13 1.49 -3.94
CA TYR A 98 19.35 0.25 -3.80
C TYR A 98 17.93 0.29 -4.39
N ALA A 99 17.41 1.46 -4.76
CA ALA A 99 16.09 1.59 -5.36
C ALA A 99 16.18 1.57 -6.89
N SER A 100 16.46 0.38 -7.44
CA SER A 100 15.97 -0.08 -8.75
C SER A 100 16.05 0.90 -9.92
N GLY A 101 17.19 1.05 -10.63
CA GLY A 101 17.27 1.50 -12.04
C GLY A 101 16.53 2.78 -12.51
N TYR A 102 15.85 3.49 -11.63
CA TYR A 102 14.81 4.50 -11.89
C TYR A 102 14.87 5.58 -10.81
N GLY A 103 16.07 6.07 -10.49
CA GLY A 103 16.30 7.23 -9.62
C GLY A 103 15.69 7.06 -8.22
N GLY A 104 16.45 6.47 -7.29
CA GLY A 104 16.03 6.38 -5.89
C GLY A 104 15.59 7.75 -5.38
N THR A 105 14.35 7.86 -4.94
CA THR A 105 13.89 9.08 -4.27
C THR A 105 14.53 9.06 -2.88
N PRO A 106 15.27 10.10 -2.48
CA PRO A 106 15.81 10.19 -1.13
C PRO A 106 14.66 10.14 -0.12
N GLY A 107 14.97 9.87 1.15
CA GLY A 107 14.00 9.88 2.25
C GLY A 107 13.50 8.52 2.73
N TYR A 108 13.94 7.41 2.13
CA TYR A 108 13.73 6.08 2.70
C TYR A 108 14.77 5.73 3.77
N TYR A 109 14.32 5.00 4.79
CA TYR A 109 15.11 4.66 5.95
C TYR A 109 15.11 3.15 6.22
N ARG A 110 16.16 2.69 6.91
CA ARG A 110 16.29 1.30 7.41
C ARG A 110 16.65 1.28 8.90
N PRO A 111 16.20 0.26 9.66
CA PRO A 111 16.58 0.08 11.06
C PRO A 111 18.10 -0.17 11.20
N VAL A 112 18.65 0.13 12.38
CA VAL A 112 20.10 0.03 12.67
C VAL A 112 20.37 -0.91 13.83
N LEU A 113 19.52 -0.91 14.85
CA LEU A 113 19.65 -1.73 16.05
C LEU A 113 19.07 -3.13 15.87
N GLY A 114 18.23 -3.34 14.85
CA GLY A 114 17.63 -4.64 14.54
C GLY A 114 16.53 -5.02 15.54
N PHE A 115 15.90 -4.04 16.16
CA PHE A 115 14.84 -4.25 17.13
C PHE A 115 13.62 -4.89 16.47
N ARG A 116 13.02 -5.87 17.16
CA ARG A 116 11.79 -6.52 16.73
C ARG A 116 10.64 -6.11 17.65
N PRO A 117 9.71 -5.26 17.19
CA PRO A 117 8.57 -4.85 18.01
C PRO A 117 7.71 -6.07 18.37
N GLN A 118 7.06 -6.00 19.53
CA GLN A 118 6.25 -7.08 20.07
C GLN A 118 4.77 -6.70 20.01
N PRO A 119 3.87 -7.62 19.60
CA PRO A 119 2.43 -7.41 19.68
C PRO A 119 1.97 -7.00 21.09
N GLY A 120 0.94 -6.16 21.15
CA GLY A 120 0.36 -5.63 22.39
C GLY A 120 1.19 -4.54 23.08
N GLN A 121 2.39 -4.22 22.58
CA GLN A 121 3.24 -3.19 23.16
C GLN A 121 3.01 -1.83 22.49
N PRO A 122 2.99 -0.73 23.28
CA PRO A 122 2.93 0.61 22.73
C PRO A 122 4.30 1.09 22.28
N TYR A 123 4.31 1.83 21.18
CA TYR A 123 5.50 2.43 20.60
C TYR A 123 5.24 3.87 20.18
N THR A 124 6.29 4.69 20.21
CA THR A 124 6.25 6.07 19.70
C THR A 124 7.37 6.26 18.68
N LEU A 125 7.02 6.70 17.47
CA LEU A 125 7.99 7.14 16.47
C LEU A 125 8.18 8.65 16.60
N ARG A 126 9.44 9.09 16.63
CA ARG A 126 9.81 10.50 16.65
C ARG A 126 10.72 10.81 15.47
N ALA A 127 10.37 11.83 14.69
CA ALA A 127 11.16 12.30 13.56
C ALA A 127 11.49 13.79 13.71
N THR A 128 12.78 14.13 13.58
CA THR A 128 13.28 15.50 13.66
C THR A 128 13.98 15.86 12.36
N LEU A 129 13.57 16.98 11.74
CA LEU A 129 14.22 17.57 10.58
C LEU A 129 14.81 18.95 10.92
N PRO A 130 16.00 19.31 10.38
CA PRO A 130 16.56 20.64 10.59
C PRO A 130 15.60 21.75 10.14
N GLY A 131 15.36 22.72 11.04
CA GLY A 131 14.51 23.89 10.79
C GLY A 131 13.00 23.64 10.84
N LEU A 132 12.54 22.41 11.17
CA LEU A 132 11.13 22.07 11.30
C LEU A 132 10.80 21.64 12.74
N GLU A 133 9.52 21.71 13.10
CA GLU A 133 9.03 21.14 14.36
C GLU A 133 9.21 19.61 14.37
N THR A 134 9.45 19.04 15.55
CA THR A 134 9.54 17.58 15.72
C THR A 134 8.17 16.96 15.53
N ALA A 135 8.08 15.94 14.67
CA ALA A 135 6.87 15.16 14.50
C ALA A 135 6.91 13.88 15.33
N GLU A 136 5.76 13.52 15.91
CA GLU A 136 5.60 12.34 16.73
C GLU A 136 4.27 11.63 16.47
N SER A 137 4.29 10.31 16.54
CA SER A 137 3.07 9.49 16.54
C SER A 137 3.27 8.27 17.43
N SER A 138 2.18 7.71 17.95
CA SER A 138 2.20 6.55 18.84
C SER A 138 1.14 5.54 18.41
N LEU A 139 1.42 4.26 18.65
CA LEU A 139 0.49 3.16 18.42
C LEU A 139 0.65 2.07 19.47
N THR A 140 -0.30 1.15 19.53
CA THR A 140 -0.11 -0.18 20.14
C THR A 140 -0.11 -1.21 19.04
N LEU A 141 0.91 -2.06 18.97
CA LEU A 141 1.03 -3.04 17.89
C LEU A 141 -0.05 -4.12 18.05
N PRO A 142 -0.82 -4.46 17.00
CA PRO A 142 -1.92 -5.42 17.12
C PRO A 142 -1.40 -6.84 17.34
N ALA A 143 -2.25 -7.72 17.87
CA ALA A 143 -1.98 -9.15 17.93
C ALA A 143 -1.83 -9.75 16.52
N ALA A 144 -1.08 -10.85 16.39
CA ALA A 144 -1.04 -11.56 15.11
C ALA A 144 -2.40 -12.22 14.82
N PRO A 145 -2.89 -12.19 13.57
CA PRO A 145 -4.09 -12.93 13.20
C PRO A 145 -3.86 -14.43 13.32
N THR A 146 -4.93 -15.22 13.55
CA THR A 146 -4.86 -16.68 13.48
C THR A 146 -5.44 -17.18 12.16
N ILE A 147 -4.60 -17.67 11.26
CA ILE A 147 -5.06 -18.37 10.05
C ILE A 147 -5.42 -19.81 10.44
N GLU A 148 -6.70 -20.17 10.35
CA GLU A 148 -7.17 -21.53 10.67
C GLU A 148 -6.89 -22.50 9.52
N SER A 149 -7.07 -22.04 8.28
CA SER A 149 -6.81 -22.83 7.08
C SER A 149 -6.58 -21.94 5.86
N ALA A 150 -5.83 -22.45 4.90
CA ALA A 150 -5.78 -21.90 3.55
C ALA A 150 -5.67 -23.01 2.51
N ALA A 151 -6.34 -22.83 1.37
CA ALA A 151 -6.39 -23.79 0.29
C ALA A 151 -6.36 -23.09 -1.07
N TYR A 152 -5.74 -23.76 -2.04
CA TYR A 152 -5.73 -23.35 -3.43
C TYR A 152 -6.31 -24.48 -4.28
N GLN A 153 -7.33 -24.16 -5.08
CA GLN A 153 -7.92 -25.09 -6.03
C GLN A 153 -7.63 -24.59 -7.44
N ALA A 154 -6.74 -25.30 -8.15
CA ALA A 154 -6.44 -24.99 -9.55
C ALA A 154 -7.72 -25.07 -10.40
N ARG A 155 -7.91 -24.09 -11.29
CA ARG A 155 -8.96 -24.11 -12.32
C ARG A 155 -8.30 -24.54 -13.63
N THR A 156 -8.91 -25.49 -14.34
CA THR A 156 -8.47 -25.87 -15.68
C THR A 156 -8.60 -24.66 -16.59
N THR A 157 -7.48 -24.13 -17.07
CA THR A 157 -7.48 -23.10 -18.10
C THR A 157 -7.95 -23.75 -19.40
N SER A 158 -8.93 -23.14 -20.08
CA SER A 158 -9.40 -23.59 -21.39
C SER A 158 -8.23 -23.55 -22.38
N ALA A 159 -7.67 -24.73 -22.70
CA ALA A 159 -6.71 -25.16 -23.74
C ALA A 159 -5.99 -24.14 -24.65
N GLY A 160 -5.65 -22.93 -24.17
CA GLY A 160 -5.06 -21.85 -24.95
C GLY A 160 -3.89 -21.20 -24.23
N GLY A 161 -2.77 -21.93 -24.12
CA GLY A 161 -1.40 -21.40 -23.98
C GLY A 161 -1.14 -20.17 -23.09
N GLY A 162 -1.83 -20.02 -21.96
CA GLY A 162 -1.71 -18.84 -21.12
C GLY A 162 -0.44 -18.80 -20.27
N TYR A 163 0.22 -17.65 -20.21
CA TYR A 163 1.35 -17.34 -19.30
C TYR A 163 0.97 -17.34 -17.80
N TYR A 164 -0.28 -17.67 -17.48
CA TYR A 164 -0.84 -17.59 -16.15
C TYR A 164 -1.51 -18.90 -15.75
N ALA A 165 -1.23 -19.35 -14.53
CA ALA A 165 -2.08 -20.31 -13.84
C ALA A 165 -3.21 -19.57 -13.13
N THR A 166 -4.37 -20.19 -13.04
CA THR A 166 -5.53 -19.62 -12.35
C THR A 166 -6.14 -20.64 -11.41
N GLY A 167 -6.73 -20.16 -10.31
CA GLY A 167 -7.36 -21.02 -9.32
C GLY A 167 -8.17 -20.22 -8.32
N ARG A 168 -8.80 -20.91 -7.37
CA ARG A 168 -9.51 -20.28 -6.26
C ARG A 168 -8.66 -20.37 -5.00
N LEU A 169 -8.33 -19.22 -4.41
CA LEU A 169 -7.66 -19.11 -3.13
C LEU A 169 -8.72 -18.91 -2.05
N THR A 170 -8.72 -19.79 -1.03
CA THR A 170 -9.59 -19.67 0.14
C THR A 170 -8.74 -19.60 1.41
N VAL A 171 -9.00 -18.63 2.28
CA VAL A 171 -8.28 -18.40 3.54
C VAL A 171 -9.30 -18.14 4.63
N THR A 172 -9.23 -18.90 5.72
CA THR A 172 -10.11 -18.71 6.89
C THR A 172 -9.28 -18.16 8.05
N VAL A 173 -9.75 -17.07 8.64
CA VAL A 173 -9.11 -16.39 9.77
C VAL A 173 -10.07 -16.42 10.96
N ARG A 174 -9.53 -16.79 12.12
CA ARG A 174 -10.26 -16.69 13.39
C ARG A 174 -10.11 -15.28 13.94
N ASP A 175 -11.24 -14.60 14.06
CA ASP A 175 -11.34 -13.27 14.66
C ASP A 175 -11.50 -13.33 16.20
N ASP A 176 -11.10 -12.27 16.89
CA ASP A 176 -11.29 -12.15 18.35
C ASP A 176 -12.56 -11.36 18.65
N PRO A 177 -13.61 -11.98 19.24
CA PRO A 177 -14.89 -11.30 19.51
C PRO A 177 -14.77 -10.10 20.47
N ASN A 178 -13.66 -9.97 21.20
CA ASN A 178 -13.48 -8.94 22.22
C ASN A 178 -12.74 -7.69 21.72
N ALA A 179 -12.38 -7.63 20.43
CA ALA A 179 -11.65 -6.52 19.85
C ALA A 179 -12.22 -6.17 18.46
N THR A 180 -12.19 -4.89 18.09
CA THR A 180 -12.41 -4.48 16.70
C THR A 180 -11.10 -4.63 15.94
N ASN A 181 -11.08 -5.53 14.98
CA ASN A 181 -9.89 -5.91 14.24
C ASN A 181 -9.96 -5.45 12.78
N TYR A 182 -8.78 -5.17 12.25
CA TYR A 182 -8.59 -4.73 10.88
C TYR A 182 -7.59 -5.63 10.20
N TYR A 183 -7.86 -6.00 8.96
CA TYR A 183 -7.10 -7.01 8.24
C TYR A 183 -6.69 -6.54 6.86
N VAL A 184 -5.60 -7.13 6.38
CA VAL A 184 -5.20 -7.09 4.97
C VAL A 184 -4.58 -8.44 4.62
N ALA A 185 -4.83 -8.92 3.41
CA ALA A 185 -4.24 -10.16 2.92
C ALA A 185 -3.43 -9.93 1.65
N PHE A 186 -2.27 -10.57 1.57
CA PHE A 186 -1.42 -10.63 0.39
C PHE A 186 -1.06 -12.09 0.10
N ALA A 187 -0.67 -12.38 -1.14
CA ALA A 187 -0.18 -13.70 -1.49
C ALA A 187 0.98 -13.61 -2.49
N ARG A 188 1.93 -14.53 -2.34
CA ARG A 188 3.08 -14.67 -3.24
C ARG A 188 3.39 -16.14 -3.54
N MET A 189 4.14 -16.36 -4.60
CA MET A 189 4.63 -17.65 -5.03
C MET A 189 6.03 -17.87 -4.51
N LEU A 190 6.29 -19.07 -4.00
CA LEU A 190 7.60 -19.54 -3.61
C LEU A 190 8.01 -20.76 -4.42
N ASP A 191 9.31 -20.90 -4.66
CA ASP A 191 9.89 -22.12 -5.22
C ASP A 191 9.99 -23.26 -4.19
N ALA A 192 10.50 -24.42 -4.62
CA ALA A 192 10.67 -25.58 -3.75
C ALA A 192 11.64 -25.35 -2.58
N GLN A 193 12.51 -24.34 -2.67
CA GLN A 193 13.45 -23.92 -1.63
C GLN A 193 12.85 -22.83 -0.71
N GLY A 194 11.59 -22.44 -0.95
CA GLY A 194 10.90 -21.39 -0.19
C GLY A 194 11.39 -19.98 -0.53
N GLN A 195 12.10 -19.80 -1.64
CA GLN A 195 12.53 -18.47 -2.11
C GLN A 195 11.42 -17.81 -2.93
N PRO A 196 11.30 -16.47 -2.89
CA PRO A 196 10.33 -15.76 -3.71
C PRO A 196 10.58 -16.02 -5.20
N TYR A 197 9.51 -16.38 -5.91
CA TYR A 197 9.55 -16.51 -7.36
C TYR A 197 9.65 -15.11 -7.98
N SER A 198 10.58 -14.87 -8.92
CA SER A 198 10.96 -13.52 -9.37
C SER A 198 9.85 -12.68 -10.06
N TYR A 199 8.68 -13.29 -10.31
CA TYR A 199 7.42 -12.64 -10.75
C TYR A 199 6.22 -13.30 -10.06
N GLY A 200 6.43 -13.75 -8.84
CA GLY A 200 5.54 -14.60 -8.07
C GLY A 200 4.40 -13.88 -7.38
N THR A 201 3.92 -12.76 -7.89
CA THR A 201 2.74 -12.14 -7.31
C THR A 201 1.51 -12.99 -7.59
N VAL A 202 0.72 -13.21 -6.55
CA VAL A 202 -0.60 -13.83 -6.68
C VAL A 202 -1.60 -12.69 -6.62
N GLU A 203 -2.35 -12.51 -7.70
CA GLU A 203 -3.29 -11.40 -7.84
C GLU A 203 -4.71 -11.90 -7.96
N ALA A 204 -5.68 -11.07 -7.54
CA ALA A 204 -7.08 -11.31 -7.86
C ALA A 204 -7.28 -11.33 -9.39
N ASP A 205 -7.94 -12.37 -9.89
CA ASP A 205 -8.29 -12.52 -11.30
C ASP A 205 -9.44 -11.58 -11.66
N ARG A 206 -9.12 -10.38 -12.14
CA ARG A 206 -10.10 -9.33 -12.44
C ARG A 206 -11.09 -9.71 -13.55
N ASP A 207 -10.78 -10.73 -14.34
CA ASP A 207 -11.65 -11.23 -15.40
C ASP A 207 -12.70 -12.22 -14.87
N SER A 208 -12.60 -12.65 -13.60
CA SER A 208 -13.57 -13.53 -12.97
C SER A 208 -14.77 -12.76 -12.41
N GLN A 209 -15.98 -13.16 -12.82
CA GLN A 209 -17.23 -12.66 -12.23
C GLN A 209 -17.37 -12.99 -10.74
N ALA A 210 -16.64 -14.01 -10.24
CA ALA A 210 -16.63 -14.37 -8.83
C ALA A 210 -15.95 -13.32 -7.94
N ASN A 211 -15.20 -12.38 -8.54
CA ASN A 211 -14.49 -11.31 -7.84
C ASN A 211 -15.26 -9.97 -7.91
N ALA A 212 -16.57 -9.99 -8.13
CA ALA A 212 -17.39 -8.78 -8.06
C ALA A 212 -17.16 -8.07 -6.72
N ALA A 213 -16.78 -6.79 -6.78
CA ALA A 213 -16.43 -6.02 -5.60
C ALA A 213 -17.62 -5.94 -4.63
N SER A 214 -17.43 -6.45 -3.42
CA SER A 214 -18.36 -6.26 -2.30
C SER A 214 -17.63 -5.57 -1.16
N ILE A 215 -18.27 -4.53 -0.62
CA ILE A 215 -17.70 -3.69 0.45
C ILE A 215 -17.53 -4.50 1.75
N ASP A 216 -18.33 -5.55 1.94
CA ASP A 216 -18.31 -6.42 3.12
C ASP A 216 -17.47 -7.70 2.93
N GLN A 217 -16.67 -7.80 1.86
CA GLN A 217 -15.85 -8.99 1.63
C GLN A 217 -14.39 -8.77 2.02
N PHE A 218 -13.82 -9.76 2.71
CA PHE A 218 -12.39 -9.83 2.94
C PHE A 218 -11.67 -10.24 1.64
N GLN A 219 -10.93 -9.30 1.04
CA GLN A 219 -10.37 -9.44 -0.29
C GLN A 219 -8.83 -9.50 -0.29
N LEU A 220 -8.28 -10.10 -1.35
CA LEU A 220 -6.84 -10.14 -1.57
C LEU A 220 -6.35 -8.78 -2.07
N SER A 221 -5.30 -8.25 -1.42
CA SER A 221 -4.61 -7.04 -1.86
C SER A 221 -3.56 -7.34 -2.93
N SER A 222 -3.29 -6.37 -3.80
CA SER A 222 -2.15 -6.39 -4.74
C SER A 222 -1.34 -5.12 -4.57
N ALA A 223 0.00 -5.22 -4.65
CA ALA A 223 0.87 -4.04 -4.73
C ALA A 223 1.40 -3.80 -6.15
N GLN A 224 0.91 -4.55 -7.16
CA GLN A 224 1.48 -4.56 -8.50
C GLN A 224 0.99 -3.43 -9.42
N GLN A 225 0.22 -2.46 -8.91
CA GLN A 225 -0.05 -1.23 -9.67
C GLN A 225 1.21 -0.35 -9.66
N GLN A 226 2.08 -0.71 -10.59
CA GLN A 226 3.52 -0.46 -10.69
C GLN A 226 3.95 1.00 -10.92
N TYR A 227 3.03 1.97 -10.87
CA TYR A 227 3.29 3.32 -11.40
C TYR A 227 3.05 4.49 -10.44
N SER A 228 2.52 4.24 -9.25
CA SER A 228 2.39 5.29 -8.24
C SER A 228 2.62 4.68 -6.86
N LEU A 229 3.14 5.47 -5.93
CA LEU A 229 3.25 5.14 -4.50
C LEU A 229 1.88 4.87 -3.83
N GLY A 230 0.82 4.79 -4.63
CA GLY A 230 -0.53 4.55 -4.17
C GLY A 230 -0.69 3.11 -3.74
N ALA A 231 -0.88 2.92 -2.44
CA ALA A 231 -1.51 1.77 -1.82
C ALA A 231 -2.94 1.48 -2.36
N TYR A 232 -3.29 1.85 -3.60
CA TYR A 232 -4.62 1.72 -4.18
C TYR A 232 -5.05 0.26 -4.32
N GLY A 233 -4.10 -0.64 -4.59
CA GLY A 233 -4.35 -2.08 -4.63
C GLY A 233 -4.49 -2.73 -3.25
N ILE A 234 -4.31 -1.97 -2.16
CA ILE A 234 -4.55 -2.47 -0.80
C ILE A 234 -6.06 -2.50 -0.52
N GLN A 235 -6.54 -3.66 -0.11
CA GLN A 235 -7.93 -3.94 0.24
C GLN A 235 -8.03 -4.14 1.77
N PRO A 236 -8.00 -3.06 2.57
CA PRO A 236 -8.14 -3.19 4.01
C PRO A 236 -9.58 -3.63 4.35
N PHE A 237 -9.71 -4.55 5.29
CA PHE A 237 -10.98 -5.10 5.76
C PHE A 237 -11.15 -4.79 7.25
N ALA A 238 -12.36 -4.42 7.67
CA ALA A 238 -12.71 -4.26 9.08
C ALA A 238 -13.74 -5.31 9.46
N ASP A 239 -13.61 -5.90 10.63
CA ASP A 239 -14.54 -6.89 11.17
C ASP A 239 -15.83 -6.28 11.73
N THR A 240 -16.09 -4.97 11.57
CA THR A 240 -17.19 -4.26 12.23
C THR A 240 -18.55 -4.96 12.11
N ASN A 241 -18.83 -5.61 10.97
CA ASN A 241 -20.07 -6.33 10.69
C ASN A 241 -19.97 -7.86 10.90
N HIS A 242 -18.79 -8.36 11.27
CA HIS A 242 -18.42 -9.77 11.38
C HIS A 242 -17.60 -10.08 12.64
N ASN A 243 -17.66 -9.24 13.67
CA ASN A 243 -16.81 -9.32 14.85
C ASN A 243 -17.02 -10.67 15.58
N GLY A 244 -15.93 -11.40 15.82
CA GLY A 244 -15.90 -12.72 16.42
C GLY A 244 -16.30 -13.86 15.48
N GLU A 245 -16.70 -13.55 14.24
CA GLU A 245 -17.04 -14.55 13.24
C GLU A 245 -15.79 -15.09 12.54
N ARG A 246 -15.94 -16.21 11.82
CA ARG A 246 -14.87 -16.69 10.93
C ARG A 246 -14.85 -15.84 9.67
N LEU A 247 -13.79 -15.06 9.51
CA LEU A 247 -13.56 -14.28 8.31
C LEU A 247 -13.03 -15.19 7.20
N THR A 248 -13.65 -15.13 6.03
CA THR A 248 -13.24 -15.94 4.87
C THR A 248 -12.90 -15.05 3.69
N LEU A 249 -11.65 -15.12 3.24
CA LEU A 249 -11.25 -14.65 1.92
C LEU A 249 -11.44 -15.79 0.94
N ALA A 250 -12.22 -15.57 -0.11
CA ALA A 250 -12.43 -16.55 -1.17
C ALA A 250 -12.40 -15.84 -2.53
N THR A 251 -11.23 -15.81 -3.14
CA THR A 251 -10.95 -15.02 -4.34
C THR A 251 -10.40 -15.91 -5.44
N ASP A 252 -10.90 -15.73 -6.66
CA ASP A 252 -10.26 -16.33 -7.81
C ASP A 252 -8.97 -15.56 -8.10
N VAL A 253 -7.86 -16.26 -8.19
CA VAL A 253 -6.52 -15.67 -8.33
C VAL A 253 -5.83 -16.17 -9.60
N ARG A 254 -4.85 -15.39 -10.04
CA ARG A 254 -3.91 -15.75 -11.10
C ARG A 254 -2.48 -15.41 -10.70
N TYR A 255 -1.53 -16.16 -11.24
CA TYR A 255 -0.09 -15.89 -11.09
C TYR A 255 0.66 -16.30 -12.35
N SER A 256 1.77 -15.62 -12.64
CA SER A 256 2.62 -15.94 -13.79
C SER A 256 3.30 -17.29 -13.58
N THR A 257 3.21 -18.17 -14.58
CA THR A 257 3.98 -19.44 -14.60
C THR A 257 5.29 -19.30 -15.36
N GLY A 258 5.49 -18.21 -16.10
CA GLY A 258 6.73 -17.93 -16.82
C GLY A 258 7.75 -17.16 -15.98
N CYS A 259 9.01 -17.22 -16.40
CA CYS A 259 10.06 -16.29 -15.98
C CYS A 259 10.83 -15.78 -17.19
N TYR A 260 11.35 -14.55 -17.10
CA TYR A 260 12.10 -13.87 -18.17
C TYR A 260 13.61 -14.18 -18.15
N SER A 261 14.09 -15.08 -17.29
CA SER A 261 15.53 -15.35 -17.17
C SER A 261 16.03 -16.24 -18.31
N GLN A 262 17.28 -16.03 -18.71
CA GLN A 262 18.00 -16.86 -19.70
C GLN A 262 18.38 -18.27 -19.15
N GLY A 263 17.86 -18.66 -17.99
CA GLY A 263 18.23 -19.89 -17.27
C GLY A 263 17.03 -20.77 -16.91
N PRO A 264 17.25 -21.94 -16.28
CA PRO A 264 16.16 -22.82 -15.87
C PRO A 264 15.24 -22.10 -14.88
N CYS A 265 13.96 -22.06 -15.23
CA CYS A 265 12.95 -21.43 -14.41
C CYS A 265 12.66 -22.28 -13.17
N PRO A 266 12.86 -21.78 -11.94
CA PRO A 266 12.45 -22.52 -10.76
C PRO A 266 10.95 -22.79 -10.85
N GLN A 267 10.50 -24.01 -10.58
CA GLN A 267 9.07 -24.29 -10.64
C GLN A 267 8.39 -23.72 -9.39
N PRO A 268 7.24 -23.04 -9.52
CA PRO A 268 6.46 -22.65 -8.36
C PRO A 268 6.04 -23.89 -7.58
N ALA A 269 6.30 -23.92 -6.27
CA ALA A 269 5.98 -25.04 -5.40
C ALA A 269 4.96 -24.69 -4.31
N PHE A 270 4.88 -23.41 -3.93
CA PHE A 270 3.96 -22.95 -2.91
C PHE A 270 3.31 -21.62 -3.26
N ILE A 271 2.08 -21.42 -2.77
CA ILE A 271 1.50 -20.10 -2.51
C ILE A 271 1.68 -19.82 -1.02
N GLU A 272 2.36 -18.73 -0.68
CA GLU A 272 2.41 -18.19 0.68
C GLU A 272 1.41 -17.04 0.80
N VAL A 273 0.41 -17.22 1.66
CA VAL A 273 -0.54 -16.19 2.03
C VAL A 273 -0.03 -15.50 3.28
N THR A 274 -0.04 -14.17 3.29
CA THR A 274 0.19 -13.36 4.49
C THR A 274 -1.07 -12.61 4.84
N VAL A 275 -1.61 -12.85 6.04
CA VAL A 275 -2.67 -12.04 6.62
C VAL A 275 -2.05 -11.17 7.69
N SER A 276 -2.35 -9.87 7.66
CA SER A 276 -1.88 -8.92 8.66
C SER A 276 -3.06 -8.36 9.44
N SER A 277 -2.95 -8.36 10.77
CA SER A 277 -3.78 -7.50 11.61
C SER A 277 -3.19 -6.09 11.62
N LEU A 278 -4.04 -5.08 11.53
CA LEU A 278 -3.67 -3.67 11.40
C LEU A 278 -4.15 -2.85 12.61
N THR A 279 -3.46 -1.76 12.92
CA THR A 279 -4.04 -0.71 13.76
C THR A 279 -5.16 0.02 13.02
N ALA A 280 -6.10 0.60 13.76
CA ALA A 280 -7.17 1.43 13.19
C ALA A 280 -6.63 2.57 12.31
N ASP A 281 -5.52 3.21 12.73
CA ASP A 281 -4.87 4.27 11.95
C ASP A 281 -4.34 3.75 10.61
N THR A 282 -3.72 2.56 10.57
CA THR A 282 -3.28 1.95 9.32
C THR A 282 -4.47 1.64 8.40
N TYR A 283 -5.54 1.06 8.95
CA TYR A 283 -6.77 0.77 8.21
C TYR A 283 -7.36 2.05 7.60
N ASN A 284 -7.54 3.10 8.40
CA ASN A 284 -8.11 4.37 7.97
C ASN A 284 -7.24 5.06 6.93
N PHE A 285 -5.91 4.99 7.06
CA PHE A 285 -4.98 5.49 6.06
C PHE A 285 -5.14 4.77 4.73
N TYR A 286 -5.13 3.43 4.71
CA TYR A 286 -5.30 2.68 3.47
C TYR A 286 -6.67 2.93 2.83
N LEU A 287 -7.73 3.01 3.63
CA LEU A 287 -9.08 3.30 3.14
C LEU A 287 -9.19 4.71 2.55
N SER A 288 -8.65 5.72 3.23
CA SER A 288 -8.66 7.12 2.74
C SER A 288 -7.77 7.30 1.51
N ASN A 289 -6.61 6.65 1.47
CA ASN A 289 -5.74 6.64 0.29
C ASN A 289 -6.44 6.03 -0.91
N ARG A 290 -7.19 4.92 -0.73
CA ARG A 290 -8.00 4.35 -1.81
C ARG A 290 -9.06 5.33 -2.29
N ARG A 291 -9.82 5.95 -1.38
CA ARG A 291 -10.84 6.95 -1.71
C ARG A 291 -10.25 8.13 -2.48
N TYR A 292 -9.05 8.57 -2.11
CA TYR A 292 -8.32 9.61 -2.83
C TYR A 292 -8.13 9.24 -4.31
N TYR A 293 -7.63 8.04 -4.59
CA TYR A 293 -7.46 7.57 -5.97
C TYR A 293 -8.80 7.27 -6.69
N ASP A 294 -9.83 6.81 -5.97
CA ASP A 294 -11.18 6.65 -6.54
C ASP A 294 -11.79 8.00 -6.96
N SER A 295 -11.40 9.09 -6.29
CA SER A 295 -11.82 10.46 -6.62
C SER A 295 -10.92 11.17 -7.64
N ASP A 296 -9.73 10.63 -7.92
CA ASP A 296 -8.75 11.29 -8.78
C ASP A 296 -9.26 11.43 -10.22
N GLY A 297 -9.11 12.62 -10.79
CA GLY A 297 -9.65 12.96 -12.10
C GLY A 297 -11.18 13.07 -12.20
N ASN A 298 -11.93 12.90 -11.09
CA ASN A 298 -13.38 13.09 -11.07
C ASN A 298 -13.74 14.50 -10.55
N PRO A 299 -14.18 15.42 -11.44
CA PRO A 299 -14.48 16.80 -11.05
C PRO A 299 -15.72 16.94 -10.15
N PHE A 300 -16.49 15.87 -9.97
CA PHE A 300 -17.67 15.83 -9.10
C PHE A 300 -17.41 15.10 -7.79
N ALA A 301 -16.24 14.50 -7.61
CA ALA A 301 -15.89 13.85 -6.35
C ALA A 301 -15.41 14.90 -5.34
N GLU A 302 -15.90 14.80 -4.11
CA GLU A 302 -15.33 15.56 -3.00
C GLU A 302 -13.91 15.05 -2.70
N PRO A 303 -12.93 15.94 -2.46
CA PRO A 303 -11.59 15.51 -2.06
C PRO A 303 -11.66 14.63 -0.81
N ALA A 304 -11.15 13.40 -0.91
CA ALA A 304 -11.09 12.50 0.23
C ALA A 304 -9.99 12.97 1.20
N PRO A 305 -10.32 13.35 2.45
CA PRO A 305 -9.29 13.69 3.42
C PRO A 305 -8.44 12.45 3.71
N LEU A 306 -7.12 12.58 3.52
CA LEU A 306 -6.18 11.51 3.86
C LEU A 306 -6.08 11.42 5.39
N ALA A 307 -6.36 10.24 5.94
CA ALA A 307 -6.23 10.01 7.36
C ALA A 307 -4.75 10.11 7.78
N GLY A 308 -4.49 10.52 9.02
CA GLY A 308 -3.14 10.60 9.56
C GLY A 308 -3.16 10.78 11.07
N ASN A 309 -2.09 10.35 11.73
CA ASN A 309 -1.98 10.37 13.19
C ASN A 309 -0.69 11.05 13.69
N VAL A 310 0.04 11.71 12.79
CA VAL A 310 1.31 12.38 13.10
C VAL A 310 1.05 13.77 13.67
N ARG A 311 1.42 13.97 14.94
CA ARG A 311 1.33 15.27 15.62
C ARG A 311 2.47 16.17 15.15
N GLN A 312 2.18 17.45 14.94
CA GLN A 312 3.11 18.46 14.42
C GLN A 312 3.74 18.08 13.08
N GLY A 313 3.03 17.27 12.30
CA GLY A 313 3.43 16.82 10.98
C GLY A 313 2.22 16.31 10.20
N TYR A 314 2.51 15.52 9.17
CA TYR A 314 1.52 14.83 8.35
C TYR A 314 1.92 13.37 8.14
N GLY A 315 0.93 12.54 7.80
CA GLY A 315 1.12 11.14 7.42
C GLY A 315 0.79 10.15 8.54
N LEU A 316 1.47 9.02 8.53
CA LEU A 316 1.06 7.81 9.26
C LEU A 316 2.24 7.17 10.00
N LEU A 317 2.05 6.92 11.29
CA LEU A 317 2.64 5.75 11.96
C LEU A 317 1.56 4.70 12.15
N GLY A 318 1.62 3.63 11.38
CA GLY A 318 0.74 2.49 11.42
C GLY A 318 1.40 1.28 12.06
N GLY A 319 0.60 0.30 12.47
CA GLY A 319 1.08 -1.01 12.92
C GLY A 319 0.49 -2.13 12.08
N ALA A 320 1.29 -3.17 11.86
CA ALA A 320 0.86 -4.42 11.22
C ALA A 320 1.57 -5.63 11.82
N THR A 321 0.82 -6.65 12.21
CA THR A 321 1.36 -7.94 12.68
C THR A 321 0.89 -9.06 11.77
N ASP A 322 1.82 -9.86 11.28
CA ASP A 322 1.55 -10.86 10.24
C ASP A 322 1.41 -12.28 10.79
N ALA A 323 0.57 -13.07 10.11
CA ALA A 323 0.64 -14.52 10.10
C ALA A 323 0.76 -14.99 8.65
N THR A 324 1.51 -16.07 8.42
CA THR A 324 1.71 -16.65 7.09
C THR A 324 1.24 -18.10 7.04
N TYR A 325 0.75 -18.51 5.88
CA TYR A 325 0.36 -19.89 5.61
C TYR A 325 0.85 -20.31 4.22
N ARG A 326 1.53 -21.45 4.14
CA ARG A 326 2.04 -22.00 2.87
C ARG A 326 1.16 -23.12 2.36
N ILE A 327 0.63 -22.93 1.16
CA ILE A 327 -0.17 -23.91 0.43
C ILE A 327 0.74 -24.55 -0.61
N ARG A 328 0.82 -25.88 -0.62
CA ARG A 328 1.54 -26.62 -1.66
C ARG A 328 0.71 -26.68 -2.93
N LEU A 329 1.36 -26.46 -4.07
CA LEU A 329 0.78 -26.54 -5.42
C LEU A 329 0.83 -27.96 -5.98
#